data_AF-A0A8W8L1E7-F1
#
_entry.id   AF-A0A8W8L1E7-F1
#
_cell.length_a   1.000
_cell.length_b   1.000
_cell.length_c   1.000
_cell.angle_alpha   90.00
_cell.angle_beta   90.00
_cell.angle_gamma   90.00
#
_symmetry.space_group_name_H-M   'P 1'
#
loop_
_entity.id
_entity.type
_entity.pdbx_description
1 polymer ?
#
loop_
_entity_poly.entity_id
_entity_poly.type
_entity_poly.pdbx_seq_one_letter_code
_entity_poly.pdbx_strand_id
1 'polypeptide(L)'
;ITAGKNTGNSGSGANTLCVPHDPDSLPSDFPTTTYSSYFAALFGAEYQFTYKNVAVDDDVPCAICKVKPATATMMVPAKLSCPQEWTLQYHGYLGAAYYSDHASDYICIDSDPEYFEGLRQVNSDGRLIYPVKAYCGSLPCPKYKQDQYLPCAVCTL
;
A
#
# COMPACT_ATOMS: atom_id res chain seq x y z
N ILE A 1 4.40 -7.04 -7.57
CA ILE A 1 4.57 -5.59 -7.77
C ILE A 1 3.37 -4.87 -7.15
N THR A 2 3.60 -3.88 -6.28
CA THR A 2 2.51 -3.04 -5.77
C THR A 2 2.08 -2.06 -6.86
N ALA A 3 0.78 -1.91 -7.06
CA ALA A 3 0.22 -1.06 -8.09
C ALA A 3 -1.03 -0.31 -7.61
N GLY A 4 -1.38 0.77 -8.29
CA GLY A 4 -2.57 1.55 -8.02
C GLY A 4 -2.75 2.66 -9.05
N LYS A 5 -3.55 3.68 -8.73
CA LYS A 5 -3.66 4.87 -9.57
C LYS A 5 -2.46 5.80 -9.38
N ASN A 6 -2.16 6.57 -10.43
CA ASN A 6 -1.30 7.75 -10.37
C ASN A 6 -1.91 8.80 -9.41
N THR A 7 -1.06 9.49 -8.65
CA THR A 7 -1.48 10.50 -7.67
C THR A 7 -2.36 11.62 -8.27
N GLY A 8 -2.05 12.08 -9.49
CA GLY A 8 -2.76 13.16 -10.17
C GLY A 8 -4.10 12.75 -10.80
N ASN A 9 -4.43 11.46 -10.81
CA ASN A 9 -5.66 10.97 -11.43
C ASN A 9 -6.84 10.99 -10.45
N SER A 10 -7.91 11.69 -10.84
CA SER A 10 -9.16 11.74 -10.07
C SER A 10 -10.03 10.48 -10.21
N GLY A 11 -9.80 9.68 -11.25
CA GLY A 11 -10.49 8.42 -11.52
C GLY A 11 -9.61 7.17 -11.32
N SER A 12 -9.96 6.09 -12.02
CA SER A 12 -9.40 4.73 -11.82
C SER A 12 -9.76 4.13 -10.45
N GLY A 13 -9.13 3.03 -10.05
CA GLY A 13 -9.34 2.40 -8.75
C GLY A 13 -8.72 3.18 -7.59
N ALA A 14 -9.39 3.20 -6.44
CA ALA A 14 -8.85 3.79 -5.20
C ALA A 14 -7.99 2.80 -4.41
N ASN A 15 -8.08 1.51 -4.72
CA ASN A 15 -7.45 0.45 -3.97
C ASN A 15 -5.99 0.22 -4.39
N THR A 16 -5.18 -0.25 -3.44
CA THR A 16 -3.83 -0.75 -3.72
C THR A 16 -3.91 -2.21 -4.15
N LEU A 17 -3.25 -2.56 -5.24
CA LEU A 17 -3.22 -3.91 -5.81
C LEU A 17 -1.83 -4.52 -5.65
N CYS A 18 -1.81 -5.85 -5.49
CA CYS A 18 -0.59 -6.63 -5.65
C CYS A 18 -0.71 -7.46 -6.94
N VAL A 19 0.13 -7.15 -7.92
CA VAL A 19 0.10 -7.77 -9.26
C VAL A 19 1.34 -8.64 -9.52
N PRO A 20 1.24 -9.70 -10.34
CA PRO A 20 2.40 -10.54 -10.67
C PRO A 20 3.44 -9.78 -11.52
N HIS A 21 4.66 -10.31 -11.56
CA HIS A 21 5.71 -9.82 -12.47
C HIS A 21 5.48 -10.21 -13.93
N ASP A 22 4.75 -11.31 -14.15
CA ASP A 22 4.45 -11.86 -15.46
C ASP A 22 2.92 -11.94 -15.61
N PRO A 23 2.27 -10.93 -16.21
CA PRO A 23 0.83 -10.91 -16.41
C PRO A 23 0.40 -11.74 -17.62
N ASP A 24 -0.75 -12.42 -17.50
CA ASP A 24 -1.35 -13.12 -18.63
C ASP A 24 -1.80 -12.14 -19.74
N SER A 25 -1.67 -12.57 -20.99
CA SER A 25 -2.26 -11.85 -22.12
C SER A 25 -3.77 -12.06 -22.18
N LEU A 26 -4.50 -11.02 -22.60
CA LEU A 26 -5.94 -11.14 -22.86
C LEU A 26 -6.22 -12.05 -24.08
N PRO A 27 -7.39 -12.70 -24.14
CA PRO A 27 -7.84 -13.43 -25.32
C PRO A 27 -7.83 -12.56 -26.59
N SER A 28 -7.60 -13.19 -27.75
CA SER A 28 -7.49 -12.48 -29.03
C SER A 28 -8.77 -11.80 -29.50
N ASP A 29 -9.93 -12.21 -28.95
CA ASP A 29 -11.25 -11.64 -29.23
C ASP A 29 -11.63 -10.52 -28.25
N PHE A 30 -10.75 -10.16 -27.31
CA PHE A 30 -10.97 -9.02 -26.43
C PHE A 30 -10.87 -7.70 -27.22
N PRO A 31 -11.78 -6.73 -27.02
CA PRO A 31 -11.74 -5.45 -27.71
C PRO A 31 -10.44 -4.67 -27.44
N THR A 32 -9.72 -4.29 -28.49
CA THR A 32 -8.50 -3.46 -28.38
C THR A 32 -8.77 -1.96 -28.42
N THR A 33 -10.02 -1.56 -28.64
CA THR A 33 -10.45 -0.15 -28.68
C THR A 33 -11.74 0.04 -27.90
N THR A 34 -11.82 1.12 -27.12
CA THR A 34 -13.01 1.53 -26.39
C THR A 34 -13.70 2.71 -27.08
N TYR A 35 -14.95 2.99 -26.67
CA TYR A 35 -15.62 4.23 -27.06
C TYR A 35 -14.81 5.43 -26.51
N SER A 36 -14.38 6.32 -27.40
CA SER A 36 -13.74 7.62 -27.11
C SER A 36 -12.41 7.63 -26.34
N SER A 37 -11.52 6.64 -26.53
CA SER A 37 -10.14 6.62 -25.96
C SER A 37 -10.07 6.74 -24.43
N TYR A 38 -11.18 6.53 -23.72
CA TYR A 38 -11.21 6.54 -22.27
C TYR A 38 -10.78 5.19 -21.73
N PHE A 39 -9.92 5.21 -20.71
CA PHE A 39 -9.41 4.04 -20.02
C PHE A 39 -9.23 4.34 -18.53
N ALA A 40 -9.31 3.29 -17.71
CA ALA A 40 -8.75 3.30 -16.37
C ALA A 40 -7.28 2.91 -16.47
N ALA A 41 -6.44 3.49 -15.62
CA ALA A 41 -5.01 3.28 -15.67
C ALA A 41 -4.49 2.66 -14.36
N LEU A 42 -3.49 1.80 -14.49
CA LEU A 42 -2.79 1.16 -13.40
C LEU A 42 -1.30 1.50 -13.50
N PHE A 43 -0.71 1.92 -12.39
CA PHE A 43 0.68 2.36 -12.27
C PHE A 43 1.37 1.58 -11.16
N GLY A 44 2.69 1.41 -11.27
CA GLY A 44 3.52 0.92 -10.16
C GLY A 44 3.49 1.87 -8.97
N ALA A 45 3.90 1.38 -7.80
CA ALA A 45 3.89 2.17 -6.57
C ALA A 45 5.30 2.49 -6.07
N GLU A 46 5.43 3.65 -5.41
CA GLU A 46 6.71 4.21 -4.98
C GLU A 46 6.64 4.62 -3.51
N TYR A 47 7.73 4.35 -2.78
CA TYR A 47 7.90 4.87 -1.44
C TYR A 47 8.19 6.37 -1.48
N GLN A 48 7.51 7.14 -0.62
CA GLN A 48 7.76 8.57 -0.44
C GLN A 48 8.39 8.88 0.92
N PHE A 49 9.26 7.97 1.37
CA PHE A 49 10.05 8.08 2.59
C PHE A 49 11.28 7.16 2.52
N THR A 50 12.29 7.45 3.33
CA THR A 50 13.48 6.59 3.51
C THR A 50 13.41 5.90 4.87
N TYR A 51 13.51 4.56 4.89
CA TYR A 51 13.55 3.78 6.12
C TYR A 51 14.24 2.44 5.89
N LYS A 52 15.23 2.12 6.74
CA LYS A 52 16.06 0.91 6.59
C LYS A 52 16.61 0.77 5.17
N ASN A 53 16.14 -0.23 4.42
CA ASN A 53 16.69 -0.61 3.13
C ASN A 53 16.00 0.11 1.94
N VAL A 54 14.90 0.84 2.19
CA VAL A 54 14.17 1.57 1.15
C VAL A 54 14.44 3.07 1.24
N ALA A 55 14.45 3.71 0.07
CA ALA A 55 14.60 5.15 -0.10
C ALA A 55 13.36 5.74 -0.80
N VAL A 56 13.27 7.07 -0.78
CA VAL A 56 12.31 7.81 -1.62
C VAL A 56 12.50 7.41 -3.08
N ASP A 57 11.38 7.23 -3.78
CA ASP A 57 11.26 6.81 -5.18
C ASP A 57 11.74 5.37 -5.47
N ASP A 58 11.93 4.53 -4.44
CA ASP A 58 12.07 3.08 -4.65
C ASP A 58 10.70 2.45 -4.96
N ASP A 59 10.67 1.59 -5.98
CA ASP A 59 9.50 0.78 -6.32
C ASP A 59 9.13 -0.21 -5.19
N VAL A 60 7.83 -0.38 -4.96
CA VAL A 60 7.28 -1.12 -3.82
C VAL A 60 6.95 -2.58 -4.20
N PRO A 61 7.65 -3.59 -3.70
CA PRO A 61 7.31 -4.99 -3.90
C PRO A 61 6.05 -5.37 -3.11
N CYS A 62 5.45 -6.49 -3.49
CA CYS A 62 4.34 -7.08 -2.75
C CYS A 62 4.30 -8.58 -2.96
N ALA A 63 3.68 -9.28 -2.01
CA ALA A 63 3.41 -10.71 -2.09
C ALA A 63 1.96 -10.98 -1.67
N ILE A 64 1.35 -12.00 -2.28
CA ILE A 64 0.06 -12.55 -1.86
C ILE A 64 0.35 -13.89 -1.19
N CYS A 65 0.05 -13.99 0.10
CA CYS A 65 0.40 -15.15 0.91
C CYS A 65 -0.86 -15.94 1.31
N LYS A 66 -0.75 -17.26 1.33
CA LYS A 66 -1.76 -18.15 1.92
C LYS A 66 -1.27 -18.62 3.29
N VAL A 67 -2.03 -18.30 4.34
CA VAL A 67 -1.80 -18.80 5.69
C VAL A 67 -2.76 -19.96 5.97
N LYS A 68 -2.27 -21.09 6.50
CA LYS A 68 -3.07 -22.25 6.92
C LYS A 68 -2.78 -22.55 8.39
N PRO A 69 -3.78 -22.82 9.26
CA PRO A 69 -5.20 -23.05 8.99
C PRO A 69 -6.08 -21.78 9.08
N ALA A 70 -5.54 -20.58 8.80
CA ALA A 70 -6.24 -19.31 9.00
C ALA A 70 -7.63 -19.25 8.30
N THR A 71 -8.60 -18.74 9.05
CA THR A 71 -10.02 -18.58 8.68
C THR A 71 -10.39 -17.12 8.43
N ALA A 72 -9.65 -16.18 9.02
CA ALA A 72 -9.86 -14.75 8.85
C ALA A 72 -8.53 -13.99 8.83
N THR A 73 -8.54 -12.79 8.25
CA THR A 73 -7.41 -11.86 8.23
C THR A 73 -7.89 -10.46 8.56
N MET A 74 -7.10 -9.70 9.32
CA MET A 74 -7.38 -8.29 9.60
C MET A 74 -6.09 -7.49 9.77
N MET A 75 -6.19 -6.19 9.50
CA MET A 75 -5.18 -5.20 9.88
C MET A 75 -5.67 -4.44 11.11
N VAL A 76 -4.81 -4.32 12.13
CA VAL A 76 -5.05 -3.47 13.31
C VAL A 76 -4.17 -2.23 13.19
N PRO A 77 -4.73 -1.06 12.82
CA PRO A 77 -3.97 0.19 12.76
C PRO A 77 -3.57 0.66 14.16
N ALA A 78 -2.49 1.42 14.26
CA ALA A 78 -1.92 1.95 15.49
C ALA A 78 -1.49 0.88 16.52
N LYS A 79 -1.22 -0.35 16.08
CA LYS A 79 -0.72 -1.47 16.90
C LYS A 79 0.47 -2.15 16.22
N LEU A 80 1.31 -2.79 17.03
CA LEU A 80 2.37 -3.71 16.59
C LEU A 80 2.07 -5.17 16.97
N SER A 81 0.93 -5.42 17.62
CA SER A 81 0.52 -6.73 18.11
C SER A 81 -0.93 -7.01 17.76
N CYS A 82 -1.26 -8.29 17.69
CA CYS A 82 -2.63 -8.75 17.46
C CYS A 82 -3.43 -8.83 18.77
N PRO A 83 -4.77 -8.80 18.68
CA PRO A 83 -5.63 -9.16 19.82
C PRO A 83 -5.38 -10.59 20.29
N GLN A 84 -5.91 -10.92 21.46
CA GLN A 84 -5.84 -12.29 21.98
C GLN A 84 -6.46 -13.29 20.99
N GLU A 85 -5.90 -14.50 20.91
CA GLU A 85 -6.27 -15.59 19.98
C GLU A 85 -5.96 -15.35 18.50
N TRP A 86 -5.46 -14.16 18.13
CA TRP A 86 -5.00 -13.89 16.77
C TRP A 86 -3.49 -14.08 16.64
N THR A 87 -3.06 -14.68 15.53
CA THR A 87 -1.65 -14.86 15.20
C THR A 87 -1.13 -13.66 14.39
N LEU A 88 -0.05 -13.04 14.86
CA LEU A 88 0.65 -11.99 14.13
C LEU A 88 1.35 -12.59 12.91
N GLN A 89 1.04 -12.06 11.73
CA GLN A 89 1.75 -12.41 10.50
C GLN A 89 2.92 -11.47 10.26
N TYR A 90 2.66 -10.16 10.33
CA TYR A 90 3.69 -9.14 10.33
C TYR A 90 3.18 -7.83 10.93
N HIS A 91 4.09 -6.93 11.25
CA HIS A 91 3.78 -5.57 11.66
C HIS A 91 4.68 -4.58 10.94
N GLY A 92 4.30 -3.32 10.96
CA GLY A 92 5.17 -2.24 10.50
C GLY A 92 4.47 -0.90 10.64
N TYR A 93 4.35 -0.16 9.55
CA TYR A 93 3.82 1.20 9.57
C TYR A 93 2.67 1.39 8.59
N LEU A 94 1.72 2.20 9.01
CA LEU A 94 0.52 2.49 8.23
C LEU A 94 0.88 3.45 7.09
N GLY A 95 0.54 3.08 5.87
CA GLY A 95 0.78 3.86 4.66
C GLY A 95 -0.50 4.22 3.93
N ALA A 96 -0.52 5.36 3.25
CA ALA A 96 -1.62 5.83 2.40
C ALA A 96 -1.12 6.84 1.35
N ALA A 97 -2.02 7.37 0.51
CA ALA A 97 -1.74 8.55 -0.32
C ALA A 97 -1.41 9.79 0.54
N TYR A 98 -0.79 10.79 -0.07
CA TYR A 98 -0.59 12.10 0.57
C TYR A 98 -1.95 12.72 0.93
N TYR A 99 -2.02 13.44 2.05
CA TYR A 99 -3.29 13.93 2.59
C TYR A 99 -4.03 14.93 1.68
N SER A 100 -3.32 15.54 0.73
CA SER A 100 -3.89 16.47 -0.25
C SER A 100 -4.10 15.85 -1.64
N ASP A 101 -3.78 14.56 -1.80
CA ASP A 101 -4.00 13.81 -3.04
C ASP A 101 -5.38 13.12 -3.02
N HIS A 102 -5.72 12.46 -4.11
CA HIS A 102 -6.92 11.64 -4.16
C HIS A 102 -6.80 10.42 -3.23
N ALA A 103 -7.88 10.17 -2.49
CA ALA A 103 -7.94 9.11 -1.50
C ALA A 103 -7.56 7.73 -2.04
N SER A 104 -7.00 6.92 -1.16
CA SER A 104 -6.61 5.55 -1.38
C SER A 104 -6.85 4.70 -0.15
N ASP A 105 -6.72 3.38 -0.27
CA ASP A 105 -6.68 2.50 0.90
C ASP A 105 -5.52 2.83 1.85
N TYR A 106 -5.73 2.54 3.13
CA TYR A 106 -4.67 2.41 4.12
C TYR A 106 -4.10 0.99 4.07
N ILE A 107 -2.78 0.87 3.96
CA ILE A 107 -2.08 -0.41 3.91
C ILE A 107 -1.09 -0.54 5.07
N CYS A 108 -0.77 -1.77 5.44
CA CYS A 108 0.30 -2.05 6.39
C CYS A 108 1.58 -2.43 5.64
N ILE A 109 2.61 -1.61 5.76
CA ILE A 109 3.91 -1.85 5.13
C ILE A 109 4.79 -2.53 6.17
N ASP A 110 5.51 -3.58 5.76
CA ASP A 110 6.35 -4.36 6.67
C ASP A 110 7.40 -3.48 7.35
N SER A 111 7.70 -3.81 8.61
CA SER A 111 8.80 -3.20 9.37
C SER A 111 10.18 -3.42 8.75
N ASP A 112 10.34 -4.42 7.88
CA ASP A 112 11.52 -4.69 7.07
C ASP A 112 11.18 -4.55 5.58
N PRO A 113 11.00 -3.30 5.08
CA PRO A 113 10.58 -3.09 3.71
C PRO A 113 11.70 -3.43 2.72
N GLU A 114 11.30 -3.97 1.58
CA GLU A 114 12.16 -4.32 0.46
C GLU A 114 11.87 -3.39 -0.74
N TYR A 115 12.74 -3.41 -1.74
CA TYR A 115 12.60 -2.64 -2.99
C TYR A 115 13.02 -3.52 -4.19
N PHE A 116 12.77 -3.06 -5.42
CA PHE A 116 13.29 -3.70 -6.63
C PHE A 116 14.67 -3.15 -7.03
N GLU A 117 15.69 -4.01 -7.12
CA GLU A 117 17.08 -3.63 -7.44
C GLU A 117 17.27 -2.94 -8.80
N GLY A 118 16.35 -3.11 -9.76
CA GLY A 118 16.52 -2.63 -11.13
C GLY A 118 16.12 -1.16 -11.38
N LEU A 119 15.20 -0.62 -10.58
CA LEU A 119 14.58 0.72 -10.77
C LEU A 119 14.55 1.48 -9.44
N ARG A 120 15.72 1.61 -8.83
CA ARG A 120 15.85 2.31 -7.55
C ARG A 120 15.80 3.82 -7.73
N GLN A 121 15.06 4.49 -6.83
CA GLN A 121 15.02 5.95 -6.73
C GLN A 121 14.69 6.66 -8.05
N VAL A 122 13.79 6.07 -8.85
CA VAL A 122 13.34 6.64 -10.12
C VAL A 122 11.93 7.16 -9.92
N ASN A 123 11.77 8.49 -9.91
CA ASN A 123 10.44 9.07 -9.80
C ASN A 123 9.64 8.91 -11.11
N SER A 124 8.59 8.10 -11.04
CA SER A 124 7.59 7.83 -12.07
C SER A 124 6.20 8.38 -11.71
N ASP A 125 6.09 9.04 -10.55
CA ASP A 125 4.87 9.63 -9.97
C ASP A 125 3.65 8.67 -10.04
N GLY A 126 3.89 7.39 -9.78
CA GLY A 126 2.87 6.35 -9.87
C GLY A 126 1.91 6.38 -8.67
N ARG A 127 1.72 5.22 -8.06
CA ARG A 127 1.00 5.09 -6.80
C ARG A 127 1.93 5.45 -5.65
N LEU A 128 1.83 6.69 -5.18
CA LEU A 128 2.66 7.18 -4.09
C LEU A 128 2.19 6.68 -2.72
N ILE A 129 3.13 6.27 -1.87
CA ILE A 129 2.88 5.74 -0.53
C ILE A 129 3.64 6.55 0.53
N TYR A 130 2.89 7.24 1.38
CA TYR A 130 3.37 8.06 2.48
C TYR A 130 3.05 7.43 3.84
N PRO A 131 3.93 7.58 4.85
CA PRO A 131 3.65 7.12 6.20
C PRO A 131 2.61 8.02 6.88
N VAL A 132 1.63 7.40 7.55
CA VAL A 132 0.48 8.10 8.13
C VAL A 132 0.84 8.69 9.49
N LYS A 133 0.57 9.98 9.67
CA LYS A 133 0.69 10.69 10.96
C LYS A 133 -0.64 10.75 11.71
N ALA A 134 -0.57 10.68 13.03
CA ALA A 134 -1.70 10.97 13.91
C ALA A 134 -1.87 12.48 14.09
N TYR A 135 -3.10 12.97 13.95
CA TYR A 135 -3.49 14.35 14.25
C TYR A 135 -4.46 14.38 15.43
N CYS A 136 -4.08 15.08 16.50
CA CYS A 136 -4.90 15.23 17.70
C CYS A 136 -6.19 16.01 17.39
N GLY A 137 -7.24 15.74 18.16
CA GLY A 137 -8.57 16.33 18.00
C GLY A 137 -9.60 15.29 18.38
N SER A 138 -10.30 14.74 17.39
CA SER A 138 -11.12 13.53 17.60
C SER A 138 -10.29 12.28 17.93
N LEU A 139 -8.99 12.26 17.57
CA LEU A 139 -8.06 11.27 18.11
C LEU A 139 -7.67 11.67 19.54
N PRO A 140 -7.88 10.78 20.54
CA PRO A 140 -7.66 11.12 21.94
C PRO A 140 -6.18 11.17 22.30
N CYS A 141 -5.68 12.38 22.53
CA CYS A 141 -4.34 12.62 23.07
C CYS A 141 -4.41 12.70 24.61
N PRO A 142 -3.40 12.19 25.36
CA PRO A 142 -2.03 11.87 24.92
C PRO A 142 -1.81 10.39 24.54
N LYS A 143 -2.86 9.56 24.44
CA LYS A 143 -2.70 8.16 24.01
C LYS A 143 -2.17 8.10 22.58
N TYR A 144 -2.74 8.91 21.69
CA TYR A 144 -2.08 9.31 20.44
C TYR A 144 -1.17 10.50 20.71
N LYS A 145 -0.11 10.63 19.92
CA LYS A 145 0.77 11.81 19.94
C LYS A 145 0.64 12.55 18.61
N GLN A 146 0.50 13.87 18.71
CA GLN A 146 0.48 14.77 17.56
C GLN A 146 1.70 14.51 16.66
N ASP A 147 1.46 14.43 15.35
CA ASP A 147 2.46 14.24 14.29
C ASP A 147 3.28 12.93 14.37
N GLN A 148 2.88 11.98 15.23
CA GLN A 148 3.55 10.69 15.33
C GLN A 148 3.08 9.76 14.20
N TYR A 149 4.03 9.12 13.53
CA TYR A 149 3.72 8.06 12.56
C TYR A 149 3.08 6.85 13.23
N LEU A 150 2.07 6.27 12.59
CA LEU A 150 1.28 5.18 13.15
C LEU A 150 1.79 3.80 12.70
N PRO A 151 1.95 2.84 13.63
CA PRO A 151 2.23 1.46 13.27
C PRO A 151 0.98 0.73 12.77
N CYS A 152 1.15 -0.49 12.31
CA CYS A 152 0.07 -1.42 11.97
C CYS A 152 0.52 -2.87 12.21
N ALA A 153 -0.45 -3.76 12.44
CA ALA A 153 -0.22 -5.19 12.56
C ALA A 153 -1.22 -5.94 11.67
N VAL A 154 -0.75 -6.91 10.90
CA VAL A 154 -1.60 -7.82 10.12
C VAL A 154 -1.67 -9.16 10.84
N CYS A 155 -2.89 -9.59 11.07
CA CYS A 155 -3.23 -10.69 11.94
C CYS A 155 -4.10 -11.70 11.21
N THR A 156 -3.99 -12.98 11.58
CA THR A 156 -4.89 -14.04 11.13
C THR A 156 -5.46 -14.82 12.31
N LEU A 157 -6.66 -15.35 12.13
CA LEU A 157 -7.30 -16.26 13.07
C LEU A 157 -7.21 -17.70 12.57
#